data_AF-A0AAD9IFR0-F1
#
_entry.id   AF-A0AAD9IFR0-F1
#
_cell.length_a   1.000
_cell.length_b   1.000
_cell.length_c   1.000
_cell.angle_alpha   90.00
_cell.angle_beta   90.00
_cell.angle_gamma   90.00
#
_symmetry.space_group_name_H-M   'P 1'
#
loop_
_entity.id
_entity.type
_entity.pdbx_description
1 polymer ?
#
loop_
_entity_poly.entity_id
_entity_poly.type
_entity_poly.pdbx_seq_one_letter_code
_entity_poly.pdbx_strand_id
1 'polypeptide(L)'
;MVNPSSNSAVVAGDAAAQGGGGGGGGGGGVSLGKGAWDCDTNSAIPPEKEAIVFEEIATMDLPFEGIPTVPPRKDMDHFAFFCGGCRYLVSGQPEWTVAQVKQALFEGGIARANKPEGVRNTPGIQRWQDLALVYAGQRMENEKTMADYHVPPGCKTMIAIEAAKLDQRKPDPDSAYWN
;
A
#
# COMPACT_ATOMS: atom_id res chain seq x y z
N MET A 1 43.82 10.98 50.33
CA MET A 1 43.90 9.74 49.55
C MET A 1 43.54 10.09 48.12
N VAL A 2 44.53 10.11 47.24
CA VAL A 2 44.37 10.27 45.80
C VAL A 2 44.92 8.99 45.20
N ASN A 3 44.16 8.34 44.32
CA ASN A 3 44.78 7.65 43.21
C ASN A 3 43.88 7.69 41.95
N PRO A 4 44.46 7.97 40.77
CA PRO A 4 43.81 8.06 39.46
C PRO A 4 43.94 6.73 38.69
N SER A 5 43.30 6.65 37.52
CA SER A 5 43.71 5.90 36.30
C SER A 5 42.50 5.91 35.34
N SER A 6 42.41 6.82 34.37
CA SER A 6 43.07 6.80 33.07
C SER A 6 42.62 5.61 32.19
N ASN A 7 41.87 5.91 31.13
CA ASN A 7 42.23 5.35 29.83
C ASN A 7 41.94 6.34 28.71
N SER A 8 43.02 6.71 28.04
CA SER A 8 43.12 7.59 26.88
C SER A 8 42.58 6.93 25.61
N ALA A 9 42.08 7.73 24.66
CA ALA A 9 42.64 7.76 23.30
C ALA A 9 41.91 8.77 22.38
N VAL A 10 42.59 9.90 22.19
CA VAL A 10 42.95 10.62 20.94
C VAL A 10 41.95 10.94 19.81
N VAL A 11 42.17 12.18 19.35
CA VAL A 11 41.53 13.06 18.37
C VAL A 11 41.90 12.77 16.91
N ALA A 12 40.88 12.89 16.04
CA ALA A 12 40.76 13.43 14.67
C ALA A 12 41.91 13.49 13.63
N GLY A 13 41.49 13.23 12.37
CA GLY A 13 41.98 13.81 11.10
C GLY A 13 43.01 12.95 10.36
N ASP A 14 43.05 12.82 9.03
CA ASP A 14 42.30 13.32 7.88
C ASP A 14 42.88 12.57 6.64
N ALA A 15 42.11 12.38 5.57
CA ALA A 15 42.56 12.25 4.15
C ALA A 15 41.53 11.51 3.28
N ALA A 16 40.88 12.29 2.42
CA ALA A 16 39.99 11.88 1.35
C ALA A 16 40.71 11.28 0.12
N ALA A 17 40.00 10.39 -0.60
CA ALA A 17 39.85 10.39 -2.07
C ALA A 17 38.84 9.28 -2.48
N GLN A 18 37.61 9.64 -2.89
CA GLN A 18 37.14 9.64 -4.30
C GLN A 18 37.07 8.23 -4.93
N GLY A 19 35.94 7.72 -5.43
CA GLY A 19 34.62 8.26 -5.66
C GLY A 19 33.75 7.18 -6.32
N GLY A 20 32.43 7.40 -6.38
CA GLY A 20 31.54 6.53 -7.17
C GLY A 20 30.11 6.39 -6.65
N GLY A 21 29.38 7.51 -6.61
CA GLY A 21 27.95 7.59 -6.95
C GLY A 21 26.93 6.73 -6.17
N GLY A 22 26.17 7.41 -5.31
CA GLY A 22 24.72 7.13 -5.15
C GLY A 22 24.25 6.55 -3.82
N GLY A 23 24.54 7.22 -2.69
CA GLY A 23 23.79 7.04 -1.44
C GLY A 23 22.35 7.58 -1.54
N GLY A 24 21.42 7.30 -0.64
CA GLY A 24 21.40 6.51 0.61
C GLY A 24 19.95 6.02 0.81
N GLY A 25 19.66 4.98 1.59
CA GLY A 25 20.20 4.78 2.93
C GLY A 25 19.55 5.78 3.90
N GLY A 26 18.22 5.78 3.98
CA GLY A 26 17.46 6.62 4.90
C GLY A 26 16.29 5.83 5.49
N GLY A 27 16.43 5.43 6.76
CA GLY A 27 15.28 5.08 7.59
C GLY A 27 14.39 6.30 7.72
N GLY A 28 13.31 6.34 6.94
CA GLY A 28 12.29 7.38 6.93
C GLY A 28 10.94 6.69 6.84
N GLY A 29 10.01 7.09 7.70
CA GLY A 29 8.72 6.44 7.88
C GLY A 29 8.04 6.10 6.56
N VAL A 30 7.43 4.91 6.53
CA VAL A 30 6.68 4.33 5.42
C VAL A 30 5.70 5.34 4.82
N SER A 31 6.17 6.15 3.89
CA SER A 31 5.33 6.45 2.75
C SER A 31 5.18 5.12 2.07
N LEU A 32 4.05 4.42 2.28
CA LEU A 32 3.71 3.17 1.59
C LEU A 32 3.45 3.45 0.08
N GLY A 33 4.35 4.18 -0.58
CA GLY A 33 4.37 4.35 -2.01
C GLY A 33 5.29 3.28 -2.57
N LYS A 34 4.71 2.37 -3.37
CA LYS A 34 5.33 1.16 -3.96
C LYS A 34 5.46 0.02 -2.94
N GLY A 35 4.80 -1.11 -3.20
CA GLY A 35 4.88 -2.36 -2.42
C GLY A 35 3.51 -2.88 -1.97
N ALA A 36 3.50 -3.84 -1.05
CA ALA A 36 2.28 -4.45 -0.54
C ALA A 36 2.23 -4.55 1.00
N TRP A 37 1.02 -4.54 1.52
CA TRP A 37 0.71 -4.53 2.95
C TRP A 37 -0.39 -5.54 3.26
N ASP A 38 -0.21 -6.29 4.32
CA ASP A 38 -1.23 -7.15 4.92
C ASP A 38 -1.88 -6.40 6.08
N CYS A 39 -3.15 -6.03 5.90
CA CYS A 39 -3.93 -5.30 6.89
C CYS A 39 -4.27 -6.16 8.11
N ASP A 40 -4.36 -7.47 7.97
CA ASP A 40 -4.79 -8.37 9.06
C ASP A 40 -3.64 -8.61 10.04
N THR A 41 -2.41 -8.72 9.52
CA THR A 41 -1.21 -8.85 10.35
C THR A 41 -0.49 -7.53 10.62
N ASN A 42 -0.98 -6.43 10.03
CA ASN A 42 -0.40 -5.09 10.12
C ASN A 42 1.09 -5.08 9.76
N SER A 43 1.43 -5.74 8.65
CA SER A 43 2.82 -5.94 8.23
C SER A 43 3.02 -5.76 6.73
N ALA A 44 4.24 -5.39 6.34
CA ALA A 44 4.61 -5.33 4.94
C ALA A 44 4.71 -6.74 4.37
N ILE A 45 4.13 -6.95 3.19
CA ILE A 45 4.34 -8.18 2.42
C ILE A 45 5.69 -8.04 1.70
N PRO A 46 6.66 -8.94 1.92
CA PRO A 46 7.96 -8.86 1.25
C PRO A 46 7.82 -8.94 -0.28
N PRO A 47 8.63 -8.20 -1.06
CA PRO A 47 8.55 -8.18 -2.53
C PRO A 47 8.55 -9.57 -3.18
N GLU A 48 9.36 -10.49 -2.68
CA GLU A 48 9.46 -11.87 -3.18
C GLU A 48 8.22 -12.73 -2.88
N LYS A 49 7.35 -12.27 -1.97
CA LYS A 49 6.09 -12.94 -1.61
C LYS A 49 4.87 -12.30 -2.26
N GLU A 50 4.98 -11.09 -2.81
CA GLU A 50 3.82 -10.36 -3.35
C GLU A 50 3.07 -11.18 -4.41
N ALA A 51 3.78 -11.72 -5.40
CA ALA A 51 3.16 -12.52 -6.46
C ALA A 51 2.48 -13.80 -5.94
N ILE A 52 2.96 -14.35 -4.83
CA ILE A 52 2.35 -15.52 -4.18
C ILE A 52 1.03 -15.10 -3.51
N VAL A 53 1.09 -14.05 -2.68
CA VAL A 53 -0.04 -13.57 -1.88
C VAL A 53 -1.19 -13.04 -2.76
N PHE A 54 -0.86 -12.31 -3.83
CA PHE A 54 -1.87 -11.83 -4.78
C PHE A 54 -2.24 -12.86 -5.85
N GLU A 55 -1.68 -14.07 -5.78
CA GLU A 55 -1.94 -15.18 -6.70
C GLU A 55 -1.72 -14.79 -8.18
N GLU A 56 -0.56 -14.19 -8.45
CA GLU A 56 -0.15 -13.65 -9.75
C GLU A 56 0.98 -14.45 -10.41
N ILE A 57 1.35 -15.60 -9.83
CA ILE A 57 2.35 -16.50 -10.43
C ILE A 57 1.72 -17.24 -11.59
N ALA A 58 2.27 -17.03 -12.78
CA ALA A 58 1.88 -17.78 -13.96
C ALA A 58 2.34 -19.24 -13.85
N THR A 59 1.44 -20.17 -14.16
CA THR A 59 1.70 -21.61 -14.16
C THR A 59 1.29 -22.23 -15.49
N MET A 60 1.67 -23.49 -15.71
CA MET A 60 1.24 -24.28 -16.87
C MET A 60 -0.06 -25.06 -16.61
N ASP A 61 -0.82 -24.71 -15.56
CA ASP A 61 -2.05 -25.44 -15.20
C ASP A 61 -3.19 -25.16 -16.19
N LEU A 62 -3.25 -23.94 -16.75
CA LEU A 62 -4.28 -23.50 -17.71
C LEU A 62 -3.67 -22.68 -18.86
N PRO A 63 -2.72 -23.23 -19.64
CA PRO A 63 -1.96 -22.44 -20.60
C PRO A 63 -2.84 -21.89 -21.73
N PHE A 64 -2.50 -20.70 -22.22
CA PHE A 64 -3.10 -20.11 -23.41
C PHE A 64 -2.08 -20.14 -24.55
N GLU A 65 -2.36 -20.89 -25.62
CA GLU A 65 -1.45 -21.04 -26.76
C GLU A 65 -0.03 -21.51 -26.37
N GLY A 66 0.09 -22.32 -25.31
CA GLY A 66 1.36 -22.81 -24.80
C GLY A 66 2.12 -21.83 -23.89
N ILE A 67 1.53 -20.67 -23.59
CA ILE A 67 2.07 -19.66 -22.67
C ILE A 67 1.48 -19.90 -21.28
N PRO A 68 2.29 -19.89 -20.20
CA PRO A 68 1.77 -20.01 -18.85
C PRO A 68 0.85 -18.83 -18.51
N THR A 69 -0.22 -19.11 -17.79
CA THR A 69 -1.19 -18.09 -17.36
C THR A 69 -1.29 -18.06 -15.86
N VAL A 70 -1.78 -16.95 -15.32
CA VAL A 70 -2.15 -16.91 -13.91
C VAL A 70 -3.39 -17.80 -13.71
N PRO A 71 -3.35 -18.80 -12.81
CA PRO A 71 -4.50 -19.66 -12.57
C PRO A 71 -5.62 -18.90 -11.84
N PRO A 72 -6.86 -19.41 -11.85
CA PRO A 72 -7.95 -18.89 -11.03
C PRO A 72 -7.55 -18.77 -9.56
N ARG A 73 -8.00 -17.68 -8.94
CA ARG A 73 -7.80 -17.40 -7.52
C ARG A 73 -8.40 -18.50 -6.66
N LYS A 74 -7.75 -18.81 -5.56
CA LYS A 74 -8.12 -19.80 -4.54
C LYS A 74 -8.43 -19.16 -3.21
N ASP A 75 -7.76 -18.05 -2.90
CA ASP A 75 -8.03 -17.24 -1.71
C ASP A 75 -9.31 -16.44 -1.93
N MET A 76 -10.38 -16.89 -1.28
CA MET A 76 -11.71 -16.28 -1.32
C MET A 76 -11.99 -15.38 -0.11
N ASP A 77 -11.07 -15.35 0.86
CA ASP A 77 -11.29 -14.73 2.17
C ASP A 77 -10.65 -13.34 2.27
N HIS A 78 -9.83 -12.95 1.28
CA HIS A 78 -9.20 -11.64 1.25
C HIS A 78 -9.55 -10.84 0.01
N PHE A 79 -9.82 -9.57 0.24
CA PHE A 79 -9.86 -8.56 -0.79
C PHE A 79 -8.49 -7.90 -0.97
N ALA A 80 -8.20 -7.42 -2.18
CA ALA A 80 -7.05 -6.54 -2.40
C ALA A 80 -7.43 -5.20 -3.04
N PHE A 81 -6.86 -4.14 -2.50
CA PHE A 81 -7.07 -2.76 -2.90
C PHE A 81 -5.77 -2.08 -3.27
N PHE A 82 -5.77 -1.36 -4.38
CA PHE A 82 -4.72 -0.41 -4.70
C PHE A 82 -5.04 0.95 -4.09
N CYS A 83 -4.11 1.51 -3.31
CA CYS A 83 -4.22 2.85 -2.74
C CYS A 83 -2.85 3.52 -2.70
N GLY A 84 -2.73 4.72 -3.28
CA GLY A 84 -1.50 5.52 -3.18
C GLY A 84 -0.23 4.87 -3.74
N GLY A 85 -0.37 3.86 -4.61
CA GLY A 85 0.76 3.08 -5.13
C GLY A 85 1.17 1.86 -4.29
N CYS A 86 0.41 1.51 -3.26
CA CYS A 86 0.55 0.25 -2.51
C CYS A 86 -0.67 -0.64 -2.70
N ARG A 87 -0.46 -1.95 -2.61
CA ARG A 87 -1.51 -2.97 -2.54
C ARG A 87 -1.78 -3.35 -1.09
N TYR A 88 -3.03 -3.30 -0.68
CA TYR A 88 -3.49 -3.70 0.65
C TYR A 88 -4.30 -4.96 0.52
N LEU A 89 -3.87 -6.02 1.21
CA LEU A 89 -4.65 -7.24 1.40
C LEU A 89 -5.41 -7.11 2.72
N VAL A 90 -6.70 -7.45 2.73
CA VAL A 90 -7.54 -7.38 3.93
C VAL A 90 -8.56 -8.50 3.92
N SER A 91 -8.79 -9.14 5.06
CA SER A 91 -9.87 -10.11 5.22
C SER A 91 -11.22 -9.44 4.95
N GLY A 92 -12.10 -10.12 4.23
CA GLY A 92 -13.42 -9.61 3.92
C GLY A 92 -14.28 -10.61 3.15
N GLN A 93 -15.59 -10.42 3.22
CA GLN A 93 -16.56 -11.23 2.51
C GLN A 93 -17.56 -10.34 1.76
N PRO A 94 -18.20 -10.81 0.68
CA PRO A 94 -19.16 -10.01 -0.08
C PRO A 94 -20.31 -9.43 0.76
N GLU A 95 -20.70 -10.12 1.84
CA GLU A 95 -21.78 -9.70 2.74
C GLU A 95 -21.36 -8.54 3.67
N TRP A 96 -20.07 -8.24 3.76
CA TRP A 96 -19.61 -7.10 4.53
C TRP A 96 -20.06 -5.80 3.88
N THR A 97 -20.45 -4.85 4.73
CA THR A 97 -20.65 -3.47 4.30
C THR A 97 -19.33 -2.85 3.83
N VAL A 98 -19.43 -1.93 2.89
CA VAL A 98 -18.30 -1.11 2.43
C VAL A 98 -17.66 -0.37 3.59
N ALA A 99 -18.44 0.09 4.58
CA ALA A 99 -17.92 0.70 5.80
C ALA A 99 -17.00 -0.23 6.60
N GLN A 100 -17.39 -1.50 6.79
CA GLN A 100 -16.57 -2.48 7.50
C GLN A 100 -15.24 -2.71 6.79
N VAL A 101 -15.25 -2.84 5.46
CA VAL A 101 -14.02 -3.01 4.67
C VAL A 101 -13.13 -1.76 4.76
N LYS A 102 -13.71 -0.55 4.67
CA LYS A 102 -12.95 0.71 4.84
C LYS A 102 -12.30 0.82 6.21
N GLN A 103 -13.01 0.42 7.27
CA GLN A 103 -12.48 0.41 8.64
C GLN A 103 -11.29 -0.55 8.75
N ALA A 104 -11.45 -1.79 8.29
CA ALA A 104 -10.38 -2.79 8.30
C ALA A 104 -9.15 -2.34 7.51
N LEU A 105 -9.33 -1.77 6.32
CA LEU A 105 -8.24 -1.21 5.51
C LEU A 105 -7.52 -0.06 6.23
N PHE A 106 -8.30 0.89 6.78
CA PHE A 106 -7.77 2.07 7.44
C PHE A 106 -6.95 1.70 8.68
N GLU A 107 -7.53 0.91 9.59
CA GLU A 107 -6.90 0.47 10.83
C GLU A 107 -5.71 -0.46 10.56
N GLY A 108 -5.88 -1.39 9.62
CA GLY A 108 -4.90 -2.41 9.28
C GLY A 108 -3.68 -1.89 8.51
N GLY A 109 -3.78 -0.78 7.78
CA GLY A 109 -2.61 -0.25 7.05
C GLY A 109 -2.74 1.18 6.53
N ILE A 110 -3.88 1.55 5.95
CA ILE A 110 -3.99 2.77 5.14
C ILE A 110 -3.84 4.05 5.97
N ALA A 111 -4.13 4.05 7.28
CA ALA A 111 -3.88 5.21 8.14
C ALA A 111 -2.42 5.71 8.08
N ARG A 112 -1.48 4.84 7.70
CA ARG A 112 -0.04 5.11 7.55
C ARG A 112 0.36 5.57 6.13
N ALA A 113 -0.57 5.57 5.18
CA ALA A 113 -0.28 5.78 3.75
C ALA A 113 -0.19 7.25 3.32
N ASN A 114 -0.54 8.20 4.20
CA ASN A 114 -0.52 9.61 3.85
C ASN A 114 0.89 10.10 3.52
N LYS A 115 0.99 10.92 2.47
CA LYS A 115 2.17 11.78 2.30
C LYS A 115 2.28 12.75 3.49
N PRO A 116 3.50 13.20 3.84
CA PRO A 116 3.68 14.22 4.87
C PRO A 116 2.83 15.48 4.63
N GLU A 117 2.43 16.15 5.71
CA GLU A 117 1.45 17.25 5.70
C GLU A 117 1.84 18.44 4.81
N GLY A 118 3.14 18.67 4.56
CA GLY A 118 3.64 19.71 3.65
C GLY A 118 3.81 19.29 2.19
N VAL A 119 3.49 18.03 1.83
CA VAL A 119 3.68 17.48 0.47
C VAL A 119 2.34 17.15 -0.20
N ARG A 120 1.24 17.15 0.56
CA ARG A 120 -0.09 16.79 0.08
C ARG A 120 -0.89 18.01 -0.40
N ASN A 121 -1.57 17.88 -1.53
CA ASN A 121 -2.48 18.87 -2.11
C ASN A 121 -3.93 18.73 -1.59
N THR A 122 -4.14 17.79 -0.68
CA THR A 122 -5.42 17.43 -0.05
C THR A 122 -5.21 17.19 1.44
N PRO A 123 -6.28 17.17 2.26
CA PRO A 123 -6.18 16.81 3.68
C PRO A 123 -5.60 15.41 3.95
N GLY A 124 -5.57 14.52 2.96
CA GLY A 124 -5.17 13.11 3.11
C GLY A 124 -6.28 12.27 3.73
N ILE A 125 -6.02 10.97 3.87
CA ILE A 125 -6.93 10.00 4.48
C ILE A 125 -6.73 10.05 6.00
N GLN A 126 -7.48 10.90 6.72
CA GLN A 126 -7.32 11.09 8.17
C GLN A 126 -8.14 10.09 9.00
N ARG A 127 -9.20 9.55 8.41
CA ARG A 127 -10.11 8.55 8.99
C ARG A 127 -10.67 7.66 7.90
N TRP A 128 -11.27 6.52 8.28
CA TRP A 128 -11.82 5.57 7.31
C TRP A 128 -12.88 6.17 6.39
N GLN A 129 -13.63 7.19 6.85
CA GLN A 129 -14.64 7.89 6.04
C GLN A 129 -14.04 8.68 4.88
N ASP A 130 -12.76 9.04 4.98
CA ASP A 130 -12.06 9.76 3.92
C ASP A 130 -11.63 8.81 2.78
N LEU A 131 -11.88 7.49 2.92
CA LEU A 131 -11.73 6.52 1.85
C LEU A 131 -12.98 6.45 0.97
N ALA A 132 -12.75 6.45 -0.34
CA ALA A 132 -13.67 5.95 -1.34
C ALA A 132 -13.15 4.60 -1.86
N LEU A 133 -14.02 3.58 -1.85
CA LEU A 133 -13.76 2.32 -2.55
C LEU A 133 -14.39 2.41 -3.94
N VAL A 134 -13.69 1.88 -4.94
CA VAL A 134 -14.13 1.84 -6.33
C VAL A 134 -13.91 0.43 -6.89
N TYR A 135 -14.95 -0.11 -7.52
CA TYR A 135 -14.91 -1.37 -8.27
C TYR A 135 -15.71 -1.22 -9.55
N ALA A 136 -15.23 -1.80 -10.65
CA ALA A 136 -15.86 -1.69 -11.97
C ALA A 136 -16.26 -0.25 -12.36
N GLY A 137 -15.44 0.74 -11.95
CA GLY A 137 -15.69 2.17 -12.21
C GLY A 137 -16.76 2.82 -11.32
N GLN A 138 -17.36 2.09 -10.38
CA GLN A 138 -18.41 2.60 -9.50
C GLN A 138 -17.85 2.93 -8.11
N ARG A 139 -18.13 4.15 -7.62
CA ARG A 139 -17.86 4.56 -6.24
C ARG A 139 -18.87 3.90 -5.31
N MET A 140 -18.38 3.28 -4.24
CA MET A 140 -19.21 2.53 -3.29
C MET A 140 -19.71 3.36 -2.11
N GLU A 141 -20.97 3.15 -1.74
CA GLU A 141 -21.68 3.73 -0.59
C GLU A 141 -21.42 2.89 0.66
N ASN A 142 -21.32 3.54 1.82
CA ASN A 142 -20.86 2.90 3.06
C ASN A 142 -21.81 1.82 3.58
N GLU A 143 -23.12 2.04 3.44
CA GLU A 143 -24.19 1.21 4.01
C GLU A 143 -24.51 -0.01 3.14
N LYS A 144 -24.06 -0.01 1.88
CA LYS A 144 -24.21 -1.14 0.97
C LYS A 144 -23.15 -2.21 1.23
N THR A 145 -23.50 -3.44 0.90
CA THR A 145 -22.58 -4.57 0.95
C THR A 145 -21.67 -4.59 -0.27
N MET A 146 -20.54 -5.29 -0.18
CA MET A 146 -19.67 -5.53 -1.35
C MET A 146 -20.43 -6.32 -2.44
N ALA A 147 -21.33 -7.22 -2.04
CA ALA A 147 -22.19 -8.01 -2.92
C ALA A 147 -23.20 -7.15 -3.70
N ASP A 148 -23.69 -6.03 -3.15
CA ASP A 148 -24.56 -5.09 -3.87
C ASP A 148 -23.86 -4.47 -5.10
N TYR A 149 -22.52 -4.45 -5.09
CA TYR A 149 -21.68 -4.05 -6.22
C TYR A 149 -21.15 -5.23 -7.04
N HIS A 150 -21.66 -6.43 -6.80
CA HIS A 150 -21.23 -7.68 -7.43
C HIS A 150 -19.74 -7.98 -7.27
N VAL A 151 -19.13 -7.54 -6.17
CA VAL A 151 -17.74 -7.90 -5.86
C VAL A 151 -17.70 -9.40 -5.52
N PRO A 152 -16.95 -10.23 -6.26
CA PRO A 152 -16.83 -11.64 -5.94
C PRO A 152 -15.97 -11.84 -4.69
N PRO A 153 -16.14 -12.96 -3.95
CA PRO A 153 -15.18 -13.39 -2.94
C PRO A 153 -13.75 -13.38 -3.50
N GLY A 154 -12.76 -13.04 -2.67
CA GLY A 154 -11.36 -13.05 -3.11
C GLY A 154 -10.96 -11.98 -4.14
N CYS A 155 -11.80 -10.96 -4.38
CA CYS A 155 -11.49 -9.94 -5.40
C CYS A 155 -10.22 -9.16 -5.07
N LYS A 156 -9.20 -9.23 -5.94
CA LYS A 156 -7.91 -8.52 -5.74
C LYS A 156 -7.66 -7.37 -6.71
N THR A 157 -8.72 -6.82 -7.32
CA THR A 157 -8.64 -5.79 -8.37
C THR A 157 -9.49 -4.56 -8.04
N MET A 158 -9.50 -4.13 -6.78
CA MET A 158 -10.26 -2.95 -6.33
C MET A 158 -9.35 -1.75 -6.08
N ILE A 159 -9.95 -0.56 -6.05
CA ILE A 159 -9.25 0.69 -5.78
C ILE A 159 -9.78 1.27 -4.47
N ALA A 160 -8.86 1.69 -3.61
CA ALA A 160 -9.14 2.59 -2.50
C ALA A 160 -8.44 3.92 -2.78
N ILE A 161 -9.15 5.02 -2.63
CA ILE A 161 -8.63 6.37 -2.92
C ILE A 161 -9.17 7.35 -1.89
N GLU A 162 -8.39 8.39 -1.60
CA GLU A 162 -8.86 9.53 -0.83
C GLU A 162 -10.08 10.17 -1.53
N ALA A 163 -11.21 10.23 -0.84
CA ALA A 163 -12.47 10.76 -1.38
C ALA A 163 -12.33 12.21 -1.87
N ALA A 164 -11.57 13.04 -1.15
CA ALA A 164 -11.33 14.44 -1.54
C ALA A 164 -10.70 14.56 -2.95
N LYS A 165 -9.91 13.58 -3.40
CA LYS A 165 -9.34 13.57 -4.76
C LYS A 165 -10.38 13.30 -5.84
N LEU A 166 -11.44 12.55 -5.53
CA LEU A 166 -12.54 12.31 -6.46
C LEU A 166 -13.47 13.53 -6.56
N ASP A 167 -13.61 14.27 -5.47
CA ASP A 167 -14.48 15.44 -5.41
C ASP A 167 -13.79 16.70 -5.99
N GLN A 168 -12.45 16.66 -6.16
CA GLN A 168 -11.68 17.68 -6.87
C GLN A 168 -12.03 17.68 -8.36
N ARG A 169 -12.79 18.69 -8.81
CA ARG A 169 -13.15 18.90 -10.22
C ARG A 169 -11.99 19.36 -11.12
N LYS A 170 -10.80 19.55 -10.56
CA LYS A 170 -9.59 19.90 -11.30
C LYS A 170 -8.53 18.86 -10.98
N PRO A 171 -8.02 18.14 -11.99
CA PRO A 171 -6.86 17.26 -11.80
C PRO A 171 -5.69 18.05 -11.23
N ASP A 172 -4.86 17.38 -10.45
CA ASP A 172 -3.56 17.94 -10.05
C ASP A 172 -2.77 18.32 -11.31
N PRO A 173 -2.34 19.59 -11.47
CA PRO A 173 -1.55 20.03 -12.63
C PRO A 173 -0.26 19.22 -12.81
N ASP A 174 0.29 18.68 -11.72
CA ASP A 174 1.50 17.86 -11.71
C ASP A 174 1.19 16.35 -11.75
N SER A 175 -0.07 15.96 -11.99
CA SER A 175 -0.40 14.56 -12.23
C SER A 175 0.35 14.09 -13.47
N ALA A 176 1.12 13.00 -13.32
CA ALA A 176 1.85 12.35 -14.40
C ALA A 176 0.98 11.90 -15.59
N TYR A 177 -0.35 12.02 -15.48
CA TYR A 177 -1.29 11.78 -16.56
C TYR A 177 -1.37 12.92 -17.59
N TRP A 178 -0.92 14.13 -17.24
CA TRP A 178 -1.00 15.33 -18.08
C TRP A 178 0.36 15.81 -18.64
N ASN A 179 1.45 15.13 -18.28
CA ASN A 179 2.81 15.44 -18.74
C ASN A 179 3.36 14.34 -19.65
#